data_AF-A0A949YP41-F1
#
_entry.id   AF-A0A949YP41-F1
#
_cell.length_a   1.000
_cell.length_b   1.000
_cell.length_c   1.000
_cell.angle_alpha   90.00
_cell.angle_beta   90.00
_cell.angle_gamma   90.00
#
_symmetry.space_group_name_H-M   'P 1'
#
loop_
_entity.id
_entity.type
_entity.pdbx_description
1 polymer ?
#
loop_
_entity_poly.entity_id
_entity_poly.type
_entity_poly.pdbx_seq_one_letter_code
_entity_poly.pdbx_strand_id
1 'polypeptide(L)'
;QVLFFVNDKSKDKRARLIDALLQSPAYARNWAHYWKDMIRFHATNQNALQVRYDALEDWLTEQFKKNKPWDEIAKAMITATGRVDENGAASLALAHEAKPVELAGEIARIFLGVQIQCAQCHDHKTDSWKREQFHEFAAFFSGTRAKPIVRAMPGQLPVFEVEVQGRPRYTMPDLANPTKQIPVAPKFFLASAKADAKLPETIDAVARRTLGASYITGQDNPWFARAFVNRMWYALMGESFYDAVDDSGPERTAKAPEVIETLADQWQKGGYDIRWLLRTIMGTEAYQRRVRATTTAAGKTAFASNCPSRLRSDQIVEALSLALGLPEDLVAVPTAALNRGPEGKNKPQNGKKAVESARLASAAAQGKGQGKATRLGGPRAAFNALFGIDPSIPNDDVMGTIPQALFLMNGPMVHNRTQARPGTVLGEILATAPDDRAALNALYLRVLSRQPNAKEVEACTAHMGKVGHRVEVFEDIYWALINSTEFVSRR
;
A
#
# COMPACT_ATOMS: atom_id res chain seq x y z
N GLN A 1 -21.14 -7.88 -9.34
CA GLN A 1 -21.01 -6.40 -9.26
C GLN A 1 -20.83 -5.76 -10.64
N VAL A 2 -19.81 -6.12 -11.42
CA VAL A 2 -19.55 -5.52 -12.76
C VAL A 2 -20.75 -5.62 -13.71
N LEU A 3 -21.34 -6.82 -13.86
CA LEU A 3 -22.54 -7.01 -14.70
C LEU A 3 -23.70 -6.10 -14.29
N PHE A 4 -23.94 -5.97 -12.98
CA PHE A 4 -24.97 -5.07 -12.47
C PHE A 4 -24.68 -3.61 -12.86
N PHE A 5 -23.45 -3.15 -12.68
CA PHE A 5 -23.05 -1.77 -13.03
C PHE A 5 -23.12 -1.48 -14.53
N VAL A 6 -22.72 -2.44 -15.38
CA VAL A 6 -22.77 -2.29 -16.83
C VAL A 6 -24.22 -2.20 -17.32
N ASN A 7 -25.10 -3.04 -16.78
CA ASN A 7 -26.52 -3.09 -17.16
C ASN A 7 -27.37 -1.97 -16.52
N ASP A 8 -26.90 -1.35 -15.45
CA ASP A 8 -27.55 -0.19 -14.84
C ASP A 8 -27.51 1.01 -15.79
N LYS A 9 -28.69 1.58 -16.08
CA LYS A 9 -28.89 2.74 -16.97
C LYS A 9 -29.06 4.06 -16.22
N SER A 10 -29.08 4.05 -14.89
CA SER A 10 -29.24 5.28 -14.12
C SER A 10 -28.05 6.23 -14.32
N LYS A 11 -28.34 7.53 -14.45
CA LYS A 11 -27.31 8.57 -14.68
C LYS A 11 -26.32 8.70 -13.51
N ASP A 12 -26.75 8.36 -12.30
CA ASP A 12 -26.00 8.43 -11.04
C ASP A 12 -25.28 7.11 -10.68
N LYS A 13 -25.33 6.07 -11.52
CA LYS A 13 -24.81 4.73 -11.18
C LYS A 13 -23.35 4.71 -10.70
N ARG A 14 -22.52 5.62 -11.23
CA ARG A 14 -21.12 5.79 -10.82
C ARG A 14 -21.01 6.33 -9.41
N ALA A 15 -21.76 7.37 -9.09
CA ALA A 15 -21.80 7.95 -7.75
C ALA A 15 -22.30 6.91 -6.73
N ARG A 16 -23.40 6.19 -7.04
CA ARG A 16 -23.92 5.12 -6.18
C ARG A 16 -22.91 3.99 -5.95
N LEU A 17 -22.19 3.58 -7.01
CA LEU A 17 -21.17 2.55 -6.88
C LEU A 17 -20.00 3.03 -6.01
N ILE A 18 -19.54 4.27 -6.18
CA ILE A 18 -18.50 4.87 -5.35
C ILE A 18 -18.93 4.86 -3.88
N ASP A 19 -20.14 5.34 -3.59
CA ASP A 19 -20.68 5.40 -2.23
C ASP A 19 -20.79 4.00 -1.60
N ALA A 20 -21.30 3.03 -2.36
CA ALA A 20 -21.39 1.63 -1.91
C ALA A 20 -20.01 1.00 -1.66
N LEU A 21 -19.01 1.27 -2.51
CA LEU A 21 -17.66 0.74 -2.34
C LEU A 21 -16.96 1.36 -1.11
N LEU A 22 -17.07 2.67 -0.92
CA LEU A 22 -16.50 3.39 0.24
C LEU A 22 -17.13 2.97 1.58
N GLN A 23 -18.37 2.50 1.57
CA GLN A 23 -19.05 1.96 2.75
C GLN A 23 -18.78 0.47 2.99
N SER A 24 -18.17 -0.23 2.02
CA SER A 24 -17.95 -1.66 2.13
C SER A 24 -16.85 -2.01 3.17
N PRO A 25 -16.91 -3.19 3.82
CA PRO A 25 -15.81 -3.65 4.66
C PRO A 25 -14.47 -3.81 3.91
N ALA A 26 -14.53 -4.05 2.60
CA ALA A 26 -13.34 -4.19 1.76
C ALA A 26 -12.58 -2.87 1.59
N TYR A 27 -13.27 -1.72 1.63
CA TYR A 27 -12.64 -0.40 1.59
C TYR A 27 -11.60 -0.24 2.71
N ALA A 28 -12.00 -0.56 3.95
CA ALA A 28 -11.15 -0.39 5.12
C ALA A 28 -9.89 -1.27 5.04
N ARG A 29 -10.06 -2.55 4.68
CA ARG A 29 -8.93 -3.49 4.52
C ARG A 29 -8.00 -3.08 3.38
N ASN A 30 -8.53 -2.66 2.24
CA ASN A 30 -7.74 -2.23 1.09
C ASN A 30 -6.82 -1.05 1.45
N TRP A 31 -7.35 -0.03 2.12
CA TRP A 31 -6.54 1.13 2.51
C TRP A 31 -5.63 0.84 3.71
N ALA A 32 -6.03 -0.03 4.64
CA ALA A 32 -5.13 -0.50 5.69
C ALA A 32 -3.91 -1.25 5.14
N HIS A 33 -4.10 -2.16 4.17
CA HIS A 33 -3.00 -2.81 3.46
C HIS A 33 -2.05 -1.79 2.82
N TYR A 34 -2.60 -0.80 2.11
CA TYR A 34 -1.84 0.26 1.44
C TYR A 34 -0.90 1.00 2.42
N TRP A 35 -1.46 1.49 3.53
CA TRP A 35 -0.70 2.27 4.52
C TRP A 35 0.28 1.44 5.34
N LYS A 36 -0.07 0.17 5.64
CA LYS A 36 0.87 -0.78 6.24
C LYS A 36 2.07 -1.02 5.32
N ASP A 37 1.85 -1.26 4.04
CA ASP A 37 2.95 -1.49 3.10
C ASP A 37 3.82 -0.23 2.94
N MET A 38 3.21 0.96 2.91
CA MET A 38 3.95 2.22 2.85
C MET A 38 4.93 2.42 4.04
N ILE A 39 4.61 1.89 5.23
CA ILE A 39 5.55 1.84 6.38
C ILE A 39 6.55 0.70 6.19
N ARG A 40 6.07 -0.50 5.85
CA ARG A 40 6.88 -1.72 5.78
C ARG A 40 8.02 -1.63 4.76
N PHE A 41 7.79 -1.02 3.60
CA PHE A 41 8.80 -0.93 2.55
C PHE A 41 9.97 0.01 2.89
N HIS A 42 9.77 0.94 3.82
CA HIS A 42 10.77 1.91 4.28
C HIS A 42 11.28 1.62 5.70
N ALA A 43 10.89 0.49 6.29
CA ALA A 43 11.29 0.11 7.63
C ALA A 43 12.82 -0.05 7.73
N THR A 44 13.44 0.66 8.68
CA THR A 44 14.87 0.50 8.97
C THR A 44 15.15 -0.75 9.79
N ASN A 45 14.17 -1.19 10.59
CA ASN A 45 14.21 -2.48 11.24
C ASN A 45 14.05 -3.62 10.23
N GLN A 46 15.17 -4.21 9.82
CA GLN A 46 15.23 -5.30 8.84
C GLN A 46 14.68 -6.65 9.37
N ASN A 47 14.42 -6.77 10.67
CA ASN A 47 13.86 -7.99 11.23
C ASN A 47 12.32 -7.95 11.19
N ALA A 48 11.78 -8.32 10.02
CA ALA A 48 10.34 -8.33 9.78
C ALA A 48 9.52 -9.18 10.77
N LEU A 49 10.14 -10.10 11.50
CA LEU A 49 9.47 -10.91 12.54
C LEU A 49 9.26 -10.15 13.86
N GLN A 50 9.97 -9.04 14.08
CA GLN A 50 9.82 -8.20 15.28
C GLN A 50 8.63 -7.25 15.18
N VAL A 51 8.34 -6.76 13.98
CA VAL A 51 7.30 -5.77 13.75
C VAL A 51 5.96 -6.47 13.49
N ARG A 52 4.93 -6.11 14.26
CA ARG A 52 3.56 -6.64 14.10
C ARG A 52 2.80 -5.83 13.05
N TYR A 53 3.13 -6.06 11.78
CA TYR A 53 2.44 -5.45 10.64
C TYR A 53 1.00 -5.94 10.47
N ASP A 54 0.70 -7.15 10.96
CA ASP A 54 -0.66 -7.68 11.07
C ASP A 54 -1.51 -6.84 12.05
N ALA A 55 -0.99 -6.57 13.26
CA ALA A 55 -1.68 -5.74 14.23
C ALA A 55 -1.85 -4.29 13.75
N LEU A 56 -0.85 -3.75 13.03
CA LEU A 56 -0.95 -2.44 12.37
C LEU A 56 -2.07 -2.39 11.34
N GLU A 57 -2.17 -3.42 10.50
CA GLU A 57 -3.21 -3.53 9.48
C GLU A 57 -4.61 -3.64 10.08
N ASP A 58 -4.77 -4.45 11.14
CA ASP A 58 -6.03 -4.57 11.87
C ASP A 58 -6.43 -3.23 12.51
N TRP A 59 -5.47 -2.55 13.15
CA TRP A 59 -5.70 -1.24 13.75
C TRP A 59 -6.11 -0.19 12.71
N LEU A 60 -5.40 -0.10 11.58
CA LEU A 60 -5.72 0.79 10.47
C LEU A 60 -7.09 0.45 9.87
N THR A 61 -7.41 -0.84 9.70
CA THR A 61 -8.71 -1.29 9.21
C THR A 61 -9.84 -0.74 10.09
N GLU A 62 -9.69 -0.82 11.42
CA GLU A 62 -10.68 -0.25 12.33
C GLU A 62 -10.76 1.29 12.25
N GLN A 63 -9.64 1.99 12.01
CA GLN A 63 -9.68 3.44 11.82
C GLN A 63 -10.43 3.84 10.53
N PHE A 64 -10.13 3.19 9.40
CA PHE A 64 -10.80 3.44 8.11
C PHE A 64 -12.28 3.04 8.13
N LYS A 65 -12.63 1.96 8.83
CA LYS A 65 -14.02 1.53 9.01
C LYS A 65 -14.85 2.59 9.74
N LYS A 66 -14.27 3.24 10.75
CA LYS A 66 -14.89 4.35 11.50
C LYS A 66 -14.84 5.69 10.75
N ASN A 67 -14.20 5.75 9.59
CA ASN A 67 -13.88 7.00 8.87
C ASN A 67 -13.21 8.03 9.79
N LYS A 68 -12.27 7.56 10.63
CA LYS A 68 -11.56 8.45 11.53
C LYS A 68 -10.76 9.48 10.71
N PRO A 69 -10.82 10.79 11.06
CA PRO A 69 -10.03 11.82 10.39
C PRO A 69 -8.55 11.49 10.29
N TRP A 70 -7.92 11.84 9.17
CA TRP A 70 -6.52 11.46 8.92
C TRP A 70 -5.53 12.08 9.92
N ASP A 71 -5.76 13.31 10.35
CA ASP A 71 -4.99 13.99 11.40
C ASP A 71 -5.01 13.22 12.72
N GLU A 72 -6.16 12.67 13.12
CA GLU A 72 -6.25 11.87 14.32
C GLU A 72 -5.57 10.50 14.18
N ILE A 73 -5.64 9.87 12.99
CA ILE A 73 -4.92 8.63 12.70
C ILE A 73 -3.41 8.89 12.75
N ALA A 74 -2.94 9.94 12.08
CA ALA A 74 -1.54 10.37 12.06
C ALA A 74 -1.03 10.66 13.48
N LYS A 75 -1.76 11.47 14.26
CA LYS A 75 -1.41 11.76 15.65
C LYS A 75 -1.35 10.49 16.51
N ALA A 76 -2.30 9.56 16.34
CA ALA A 76 -2.30 8.29 17.06
C ALA A 76 -1.07 7.44 16.70
N MET A 77 -0.71 7.31 15.42
CA MET A 77 0.51 6.59 15.00
C MET A 77 1.78 7.28 15.52
N ILE A 78 1.88 8.61 15.38
CA ILE A 78 3.04 9.38 15.79
C ILE A 78 3.26 9.30 17.29
N THR A 79 2.21 9.21 18.12
CA THR A 79 2.31 9.19 19.60
C THR A 79 2.21 7.81 20.22
N ALA A 80 1.99 6.76 19.42
CA ALA A 80 1.72 5.42 19.92
C ALA A 80 2.85 4.86 20.80
N THR A 81 2.42 4.17 21.86
CA THR A 81 3.22 3.42 22.84
C THR A 81 2.48 2.14 23.23
N GLY A 82 3.12 1.28 24.01
CA GLY A 82 2.59 -0.01 24.46
C GLY A 82 3.09 -1.19 23.63
N ARG A 83 2.55 -2.37 23.94
CA ARG A 83 2.87 -3.63 23.27
C ARG A 83 2.37 -3.61 21.83
N VAL A 84 3.24 -3.90 20.86
CA VAL A 84 2.93 -3.74 19.42
C VAL A 84 1.93 -4.78 18.89
N ASP A 85 1.75 -5.89 19.60
CA ASP A 85 0.74 -6.92 19.30
C ASP A 85 -0.67 -6.56 19.80
N GLU A 86 -0.77 -5.57 20.69
CA GLU A 86 -2.04 -5.05 21.23
C GLU A 86 -2.39 -3.68 20.64
N ASN A 87 -1.39 -2.80 20.51
CA ASN A 87 -1.52 -1.50 19.88
C ASN A 87 -0.71 -1.45 18.57
N GLY A 88 -1.35 -1.85 17.48
CA GLY A 88 -0.74 -1.88 16.15
C GLY A 88 -0.18 -0.54 15.66
N ALA A 89 -0.71 0.60 16.15
CA ALA A 89 -0.18 1.93 15.81
C ALA A 89 1.28 2.12 16.25
N ALA A 90 1.72 1.42 17.31
CA ALA A 90 3.10 1.45 17.79
C ALA A 90 4.08 0.75 16.84
N SER A 91 3.60 -0.03 15.86
CA SER A 91 4.43 -0.66 14.84
C SER A 91 5.15 0.34 13.95
N LEU A 92 4.63 1.58 13.76
CA LEU A 92 5.39 2.64 13.08
C LEU A 92 6.70 2.92 13.83
N ALA A 93 6.64 3.16 15.13
CA ALA A 93 7.85 3.40 15.91
C ALA A 93 8.81 2.21 15.86
N LEU A 94 8.31 0.97 16.00
CA LEU A 94 9.15 -0.22 15.98
C LEU A 94 9.76 -0.53 14.60
N ALA A 95 9.03 -0.25 13.51
CA ALA A 95 9.53 -0.38 12.13
C ALA A 95 10.76 0.52 11.89
N HIS A 96 10.83 1.65 12.60
CA HIS A 96 11.94 2.59 12.56
C HIS A 96 12.80 2.53 13.84
N GLU A 97 12.88 1.34 14.45
CA GLU A 97 13.72 1.00 15.61
C GLU A 97 13.50 1.87 16.86
N ALA A 98 12.40 2.62 16.92
CA ALA A 98 12.13 3.67 17.89
C ALA A 98 13.24 4.73 17.98
N LYS A 99 14.04 4.90 16.92
CA LYS A 99 15.15 5.85 16.87
C LYS A 99 14.67 7.23 16.43
N PRO A 100 15.04 8.32 17.13
CA PRO A 100 14.52 9.64 16.80
C PRO A 100 14.82 10.11 15.36
N VAL A 101 16.00 9.79 14.84
CA VAL A 101 16.41 10.16 13.47
C VAL A 101 15.61 9.41 12.41
N GLU A 102 15.38 8.11 12.61
CA GLU A 102 14.62 7.26 11.69
C GLU A 102 13.14 7.66 11.70
N LEU A 103 12.59 7.92 12.90
CA LEU A 103 11.24 8.44 13.07
C LEU A 103 11.07 9.80 12.39
N ALA A 104 12.04 10.71 12.52
CA ALA A 104 11.98 12.03 11.89
C ALA A 104 11.93 11.94 10.37
N GLY A 105 12.84 11.18 9.77
CA GLY A 105 12.86 11.00 8.31
C GLY A 105 11.55 10.41 7.79
N GLU A 106 11.08 9.33 8.44
CA GLU A 106 9.87 8.66 7.98
C GLU A 106 8.59 9.49 8.22
N ILE A 107 8.44 10.11 9.39
CA ILE A 107 7.24 10.92 9.69
C ILE A 107 7.17 12.13 8.76
N ALA A 108 8.30 12.75 8.41
CA ALA A 108 8.34 13.80 7.41
C ALA A 108 7.92 13.28 6.03
N ARG A 109 8.42 12.13 5.61
CA ARG A 109 8.08 11.53 4.32
C ARG A 109 6.59 11.18 4.23
N ILE A 110 6.07 10.43 5.20
CA ILE A 110 4.68 9.93 5.22
C ILE A 110 3.68 11.08 5.34
N PHE A 111 3.86 11.94 6.34
CA PHE A 111 2.81 12.86 6.76
C PHE A 111 3.02 14.28 6.24
N LEU A 112 4.23 14.64 5.78
CA LEU A 112 4.52 15.97 5.26
C LEU A 112 4.91 15.93 3.77
N GLY A 113 5.14 14.76 3.19
CA GLY A 113 5.59 14.64 1.80
C GLY A 113 6.98 15.24 1.58
N VAL A 114 7.82 15.28 2.63
CA VAL A 114 9.13 15.92 2.60
C VAL A 114 10.23 14.87 2.83
N GLN A 115 11.19 14.81 1.91
CA GLN A 115 12.38 13.98 2.03
C GLN A 115 13.52 14.71 2.75
N ILE A 116 13.40 14.90 4.06
CA ILE A 116 14.41 15.63 4.84
C ILE A 116 15.58 14.75 5.31
N GLN A 117 15.52 13.42 5.15
CA GLN A 117 16.52 12.48 5.69
C GLN A 117 17.96 12.74 5.19
N CYS A 118 18.14 13.26 3.97
CA CYS A 118 19.47 13.62 3.47
C CYS A 118 20.13 14.72 4.31
N ALA A 119 19.32 15.57 4.97
CA ALA A 119 19.80 16.60 5.88
C ALA A 119 20.36 16.05 7.20
N GLN A 120 20.24 14.76 7.49
CA GLN A 120 20.77 14.16 8.73
C GLN A 120 22.28 14.36 8.90
N CYS A 121 23.04 14.21 7.81
CA CYS A 121 24.50 14.18 7.87
C CYS A 121 25.14 15.48 7.35
N HIS A 122 24.49 16.18 6.42
CA HIS A 122 24.97 17.42 5.80
C HIS A 122 23.76 18.26 5.38
N ASP A 123 23.92 19.56 5.11
CA ASP A 123 22.82 20.35 4.51
C ASP A 123 22.39 19.72 3.18
N HIS A 124 21.09 19.67 2.93
CA HIS A 124 20.56 18.98 1.77
C HIS A 124 21.14 19.56 0.47
N LYS A 125 21.48 18.69 -0.50
CA LYS A 125 22.25 19.10 -1.70
C LYS A 125 21.45 19.95 -2.67
N THR A 126 20.15 19.69 -2.80
CA THR A 126 19.28 20.33 -3.80
C THR A 126 18.12 21.12 -3.20
N ASP A 127 17.60 20.71 -2.03
CA ASP A 127 16.64 21.49 -1.24
C ASP A 127 17.30 22.38 -0.20
N SER A 128 16.58 23.41 0.25
CA SER A 128 16.99 24.37 1.28
C SER A 128 16.98 23.81 2.73
N TRP A 129 16.93 22.49 2.91
CA TRP A 129 16.89 21.87 4.24
C TRP A 129 18.26 21.85 4.91
N LYS A 130 18.35 22.43 6.10
CA LYS A 130 19.57 22.43 6.90
C LYS A 130 19.68 21.21 7.79
N ARG A 131 20.90 20.82 8.08
CA ARG A 131 21.19 19.73 9.01
C ARG A 131 20.66 19.98 10.40
N GLU A 132 20.79 21.22 10.88
CA GLU A 132 20.24 21.61 12.18
C GLU A 132 18.72 21.43 12.21
N GLN A 133 18.01 21.79 11.13
CA GLN A 133 16.55 21.65 11.05
C GLN A 133 16.12 20.18 11.15
N PHE A 134 16.82 19.26 10.46
CA PHE A 134 16.55 17.82 10.60
C PHE A 134 16.64 17.38 12.06
N HIS A 135 17.72 17.78 12.76
CA HIS A 135 17.95 17.40 14.14
C HIS A 135 16.98 18.09 15.12
N GLU A 136 16.58 19.33 14.85
CA GLU A 136 15.53 20.05 15.58
C GLU A 136 14.18 19.32 15.49
N PHE A 137 13.85 18.76 14.32
CA PHE A 137 12.65 17.93 14.17
C PHE A 137 12.80 16.57 14.85
N ALA A 138 13.95 15.90 14.70
CA ALA A 138 14.22 14.63 15.37
C ALA A 138 14.16 14.72 16.89
N ALA A 139 14.49 15.88 17.47
CA ALA A 139 14.40 16.11 18.91
C ALA A 139 12.98 15.90 19.47
N PHE A 140 11.90 16.06 18.68
CA PHE A 140 10.53 15.77 19.12
C PHE A 140 10.32 14.29 19.48
N PHE A 141 11.06 13.38 18.85
CA PHE A 141 10.91 11.94 19.02
C PHE A 141 11.92 11.33 20.02
N SER A 142 12.79 12.16 20.59
CA SER A 142 13.75 11.74 21.61
C SER A 142 13.04 11.15 22.82
N GLY A 143 13.56 10.01 23.30
CA GLY A 143 13.00 9.26 24.43
C GLY A 143 12.18 8.05 24.08
N THR A 144 11.82 7.90 22.81
CA THR A 144 11.19 6.68 22.32
C THR A 144 12.19 5.53 22.39
N ARG A 145 11.76 4.37 22.88
CA ARG A 145 12.55 3.13 22.91
C ARG A 145 11.64 1.95 22.63
N ALA A 146 12.22 0.91 22.02
CA ALA A 146 11.59 -0.39 21.89
C ALA A 146 12.33 -1.40 22.77
N LYS A 147 11.60 -2.15 23.59
CA LYS A 147 12.16 -3.22 24.42
C LYS A 147 11.48 -4.57 24.14
N PRO A 148 12.23 -5.68 24.06
CA PRO A 148 11.63 -6.99 23.93
C PRO A 148 10.94 -7.38 25.24
N ILE A 149 9.66 -7.77 25.16
CA ILE A 149 8.87 -8.31 26.29
C ILE A 149 8.81 -9.83 26.22
N VAL A 150 8.65 -10.38 25.02
CA VAL A 150 8.67 -11.82 24.77
C VAL A 150 9.81 -12.12 23.80
N ARG A 151 10.70 -13.03 24.20
CA ARG A 151 11.81 -13.48 23.34
C ARG A 151 11.28 -14.40 22.25
N ALA A 152 11.93 -14.37 21.09
CA ALA A 152 11.63 -15.30 20.01
C ALA A 152 11.91 -16.74 20.47
N MET A 153 10.93 -17.63 20.34
CA MET A 153 11.04 -19.07 20.59
C MET A 153 10.53 -19.85 19.38
N PRO A 154 10.89 -21.14 19.19
CA PRO A 154 10.36 -21.93 18.08
C PRO A 154 8.83 -21.92 18.05
N GLY A 155 8.24 -21.41 16.96
CA GLY A 155 6.79 -21.29 16.80
C GLY A 155 6.15 -20.05 17.43
N GLN A 156 6.91 -19.20 18.13
CA GLN A 156 6.40 -17.99 18.77
C GLN A 156 7.16 -16.74 18.29
N LEU A 157 6.42 -15.76 17.77
CA LEU A 157 6.99 -14.48 17.38
C LEU A 157 7.44 -13.67 18.61
N PRO A 158 8.56 -12.94 18.53
CA PRO A 158 8.93 -12.02 19.61
C PRO A 158 7.89 -10.90 19.73
N VAL A 159 7.73 -10.39 20.95
CA VAL A 159 6.86 -9.24 21.22
C VAL A 159 7.68 -8.11 21.79
N PHE A 160 7.46 -6.91 21.29
CA PHE A 160 8.12 -5.69 21.71
C PHE A 160 7.10 -4.72 22.30
N GLU A 161 7.57 -3.88 23.21
CA GLU A 161 6.84 -2.73 23.73
C GLU A 161 7.58 -1.46 23.35
N VAL A 162 6.83 -0.48 22.83
CA VAL A 162 7.33 0.87 22.60
C VAL A 162 6.98 1.74 23.80
N GLU A 163 7.98 2.34 24.42
CA GLU A 163 7.82 3.26 25.55
C GLU A 163 8.48 4.60 25.26
N VAL A 164 8.06 5.62 26.00
CA VAL A 164 8.68 6.95 25.98
C VAL A 164 9.22 7.23 27.38
N GLN A 165 10.54 7.30 27.51
CA GLN A 165 11.19 7.55 28.80
C GLN A 165 11.28 9.05 29.10
N GLY A 166 11.22 9.41 30.40
CA GLY A 166 11.36 10.79 30.85
C GLY A 166 12.78 11.36 30.73
N ARG A 167 12.89 12.67 30.45
CA ARG A 167 14.12 13.48 30.34
C ARG A 167 15.22 13.06 29.33
N PRO A 168 14.93 12.51 28.14
CA PRO A 168 15.96 12.32 27.13
C PRO A 168 16.25 13.66 26.45
N ARG A 169 17.43 14.21 26.72
CA ARG A 169 18.00 15.29 25.88
C ARG A 169 18.38 14.68 24.54
N TYR A 170 18.02 15.35 23.45
CA TYR A 170 18.47 14.97 22.12
C TYR A 170 19.79 15.67 21.81
N THR A 171 20.69 14.95 21.13
CA THR A 171 21.95 15.50 20.65
C THR A 171 22.16 15.11 19.20
N MET A 172 22.91 15.95 18.49
CA MET A 172 23.44 15.64 17.17
C MET A 172 24.98 15.56 17.23
N PRO A 173 25.63 14.73 16.40
CA PRO A 173 27.09 14.73 16.33
C PRO A 173 27.64 16.06 15.78
N ASP A 174 28.81 16.47 16.24
CA ASP A 174 29.56 17.59 15.66
C ASP A 174 30.21 17.15 14.33
N LEU A 175 30.19 18.02 13.31
CA LEU A 175 30.72 17.69 11.97
C LEU A 175 32.24 17.50 11.98
N ALA A 176 32.96 18.33 12.73
CA ALA A 176 34.42 18.27 12.80
C ALA A 176 34.90 17.17 13.77
N ASN A 177 34.08 16.86 14.78
CA ASN A 177 34.37 15.79 15.73
C ASN A 177 33.11 14.94 16.04
N PRO A 178 32.84 13.86 15.29
CA PRO A 178 31.64 13.04 15.47
C PRO A 178 31.44 12.43 16.86
N THR A 179 32.50 12.33 17.68
CA THR A 179 32.39 11.86 19.08
C THR A 179 31.81 12.92 20.01
N LYS A 180 31.93 14.20 19.66
CA LYS A 180 31.33 15.32 20.38
C LYS A 180 29.86 15.42 20.01
N GLN A 181 29.01 15.44 21.04
CA GLN A 181 27.56 15.53 20.91
C GLN A 181 27.07 16.95 21.27
N ILE A 182 26.29 17.55 20.38
CA ILE A 182 25.75 18.91 20.52
C ILE A 182 24.29 18.79 20.93
N PRO A 183 23.86 19.35 22.08
CA PRO A 183 22.46 19.41 22.47
C PRO A 183 21.61 20.17 21.44
N VAL A 184 20.45 19.61 21.09
CA VAL A 184 19.51 20.22 20.14
C VAL A 184 18.13 20.29 20.77
N ALA A 185 17.54 21.49 20.71
CA ALA A 185 16.17 21.72 21.18
C ALA A 185 15.16 21.38 20.08
N PRO A 186 13.97 20.85 20.44
CA PRO A 186 12.90 20.62 19.47
C PRO A 186 12.41 21.94 18.87
N LYS A 187 12.38 22.00 17.54
CA LYS A 187 11.79 23.12 16.78
C LYS A 187 11.11 22.60 15.52
N PHE A 188 9.90 23.06 15.28
CA PHE A 188 9.15 22.74 14.07
C PHE A 188 9.28 23.90 13.10
N PHE A 189 9.81 23.65 11.91
CA PHE A 189 10.16 24.69 10.92
C PHE A 189 9.26 24.68 9.68
N LEU A 190 8.24 23.80 9.63
CA LEU A 190 7.33 23.64 8.49
C LEU A 190 5.95 24.30 8.67
N ALA A 191 5.63 24.76 9.88
CA ALA A 191 4.36 25.43 10.14
C ALA A 191 4.33 26.84 9.53
N SER A 192 3.15 27.27 9.06
CA SER A 192 2.96 28.62 8.49
C SER A 192 3.17 29.72 9.53
N ALA A 193 2.89 29.41 10.80
CA ALA A 193 3.23 30.28 11.91
C ALA A 193 4.70 30.08 12.28
N LYS A 194 5.49 31.17 12.25
CA LYS A 194 6.81 31.22 12.90
C LYS A 194 6.62 31.04 14.41
N ALA A 195 6.55 29.80 14.87
CA ALA A 195 6.62 29.50 16.28
C ALA A 195 8.07 29.70 16.75
N ASP A 196 8.45 30.97 16.95
CA ASP A 196 9.70 31.35 17.63
C ASP A 196 9.62 31.11 19.15
N ALA A 197 8.50 30.55 19.63
CA ALA A 197 8.31 30.14 21.01
C ALA A 197 9.25 28.98 21.35
N LYS A 198 10.28 29.28 22.16
CA LYS A 198 11.12 28.25 22.77
C LYS A 198 10.26 27.36 23.65
N LEU A 199 10.28 26.06 23.38
CA LEU A 199 9.62 25.08 24.23
C LEU A 199 10.32 25.02 25.60
N PRO A 200 9.56 24.84 26.71
CA PRO A 200 10.16 24.70 28.02
C PRO A 200 11.18 23.54 28.03
N GLU A 201 12.39 23.77 28.55
CA GLU A 201 13.40 22.70 28.67
C GLU A 201 12.93 21.54 29.56
N THR A 202 11.92 21.80 30.40
CA THR A 202 11.29 20.84 31.32
C THR A 202 10.18 20.00 30.69
N ILE A 203 9.83 20.24 29.42
CA ILE A 203 8.79 19.45 28.74
C ILE A 203 9.20 17.96 28.73
N ASP A 204 8.34 17.11 29.29
CA ASP A 204 8.59 15.68 29.28
C ASP A 204 8.50 15.13 27.85
N ALA A 205 9.06 13.92 27.65
CA ALA A 205 9.16 13.35 26.32
C ALA A 205 7.80 12.97 25.70
N VAL A 206 6.80 12.63 26.51
CA VAL A 206 5.43 12.30 26.04
C VAL A 206 4.74 13.57 25.57
N ALA A 207 4.78 14.63 26.37
CA ALA A 207 4.25 15.94 26.01
C ALA A 207 4.95 16.51 24.77
N ARG A 208 6.28 16.39 24.69
CA ARG A 208 7.06 16.80 23.52
C ARG A 208 6.66 16.05 22.25
N ARG A 209 6.57 14.71 22.29
CA ARG A 209 6.15 13.90 21.13
C ARG A 209 4.71 14.23 20.71
N THR A 210 3.82 14.46 21.68
CA THR A 210 2.43 14.88 21.44
C THR A 210 2.34 16.25 20.80
N LEU A 211 3.20 17.18 21.19
CA LEU A 211 3.29 18.50 20.60
C LEU A 211 3.83 18.42 19.16
N GLY A 212 4.89 17.65 18.92
CA GLY A 212 5.41 17.39 17.58
C GLY A 212 4.34 16.81 16.65
N ALA A 213 3.58 15.82 17.12
CA ALA A 213 2.43 15.29 16.39
C ALA A 213 1.40 16.38 16.07
N SER A 214 1.12 17.28 17.02
CA SER A 214 0.13 18.35 16.83
C SER A 214 0.61 19.43 15.85
N TYR A 215 1.92 19.70 15.76
CA TYR A 215 2.47 20.57 14.72
C TYR A 215 2.39 19.92 13.34
N ILE A 216 2.67 18.62 13.25
CA ILE A 216 2.57 17.87 11.99
C ILE A 216 1.13 17.87 11.50
N THR A 217 0.15 17.60 12.36
CA THR A 217 -1.25 17.45 11.98
C THR A 217 -2.06 18.74 12.11
N GLY A 218 -1.41 19.87 12.38
CA GLY A 218 -2.08 21.16 12.60
C GLY A 218 -2.70 21.71 11.32
N GLN A 219 -3.80 22.46 11.46
CA GLN A 219 -4.45 23.10 10.32
C GLN A 219 -3.62 24.25 9.71
N ASP A 220 -2.67 24.82 10.42
CA ASP A 220 -1.75 25.81 9.87
C ASP A 220 -0.55 25.18 9.14
N ASN A 221 -0.53 23.86 8.96
CA ASN A 221 0.53 23.14 8.26
C ASN A 221 0.11 22.78 6.82
N PRO A 222 0.60 23.51 5.79
CA PRO A 222 0.20 23.27 4.40
C PRO A 222 0.74 21.93 3.86
N TRP A 223 1.80 21.38 4.47
CA TRP A 223 2.46 20.15 4.04
C TRP A 223 1.59 18.92 4.31
N PHE A 224 0.91 18.90 5.45
CA PHE A 224 0.13 17.73 5.89
C PHE A 224 -1.02 17.41 4.94
N ALA A 225 -1.82 18.43 4.61
CA ALA A 225 -2.94 18.27 3.70
C ALA A 225 -2.48 17.91 2.29
N ARG A 226 -1.46 18.63 1.76
CA ARG A 226 -0.92 18.41 0.41
C ARG A 226 -0.32 17.02 0.25
N ALA A 227 0.43 16.53 1.24
CA ALA A 227 1.05 15.22 1.20
C ALA A 227 0.02 14.09 1.03
N PHE A 228 -1.02 14.09 1.86
CA PHE A 228 -2.07 13.08 1.76
C PHE A 228 -2.89 13.21 0.47
N VAL A 229 -3.25 14.43 0.06
CA VAL A 229 -3.97 14.66 -1.20
C VAL A 229 -3.14 14.19 -2.40
N ASN A 230 -1.86 14.54 -2.47
CA ASN A 230 -0.97 14.08 -3.55
C ASN A 230 -0.88 12.55 -3.58
N ARG A 231 -0.73 11.93 -2.41
CA ARG A 231 -0.63 10.47 -2.29
C ARG A 231 -1.90 9.75 -2.72
N MET A 232 -3.07 10.19 -2.26
CA MET A 232 -4.35 9.58 -2.62
C MET A 232 -4.68 9.83 -4.09
N TRP A 233 -4.35 11.01 -4.62
CA TRP A 233 -4.44 11.30 -6.03
C TRP A 233 -3.56 10.35 -6.84
N TYR A 234 -2.28 10.22 -6.49
CA TYR A 234 -1.37 9.29 -7.15
C TYR A 234 -1.87 7.83 -7.12
N ALA A 235 -2.32 7.36 -5.95
CA ALA A 235 -2.85 5.99 -5.80
C ALA A 235 -4.12 5.72 -6.64
N LEU A 236 -4.91 6.75 -6.93
CA LEU A 236 -6.15 6.65 -7.70
C LEU A 236 -6.00 6.97 -9.19
N MET A 237 -5.15 7.93 -9.54
CA MET A 237 -4.99 8.46 -10.90
C MET A 237 -3.75 7.90 -11.59
N GLY A 238 -2.78 7.37 -10.85
CA GLY A 238 -1.54 6.82 -11.39
C GLY A 238 -0.46 7.85 -11.74
N GLU A 239 -0.70 9.13 -11.46
CA GLU A 239 0.20 10.27 -11.70
C GLU A 239 0.21 11.18 -10.47
N SER A 240 1.38 11.73 -10.11
CA SER A 240 1.58 12.60 -8.94
C SER A 240 1.67 14.08 -9.36
N PHE A 241 1.28 14.99 -8.47
CA PHE A 241 1.45 16.44 -8.67
C PHE A 241 2.92 16.87 -8.67
N TYR A 242 3.80 16.06 -8.09
CA TYR A 242 5.24 16.22 -8.07
C TYR A 242 5.91 15.03 -8.78
N ASP A 243 7.19 15.13 -9.10
CA ASP A 243 7.91 14.06 -9.81
C ASP A 243 8.01 12.78 -8.97
N ALA A 244 8.21 12.90 -7.66
CA ALA A 244 8.06 11.81 -6.71
C ALA A 244 6.90 12.10 -5.75
N VAL A 245 6.14 11.06 -5.39
CA VAL A 245 4.91 11.21 -4.60
C VAL A 245 5.15 11.72 -3.17
N ASP A 246 6.35 11.47 -2.65
CA ASP A 246 6.79 11.87 -1.30
C ASP A 246 7.88 12.96 -1.31
N ASP A 247 8.06 13.64 -2.44
CA ASP A 247 8.99 14.77 -2.55
C ASP A 247 8.25 16.01 -3.07
N SER A 248 7.51 16.64 -2.17
CA SER A 248 6.84 17.91 -2.39
C SER A 248 7.59 19.09 -1.79
N GLY A 249 8.90 18.96 -1.56
CA GLY A 249 9.77 19.95 -0.88
C GLY A 249 9.68 21.38 -1.43
N PRO A 250 10.23 22.39 -0.72
CA PRO A 250 10.01 23.81 -1.00
C PRO A 250 10.49 24.25 -2.38
N GLU A 251 11.50 23.55 -2.91
CA GLU A 251 12.06 23.81 -4.24
C GLU A 251 11.31 23.05 -5.36
N ARG A 252 10.22 22.35 -5.04
CA ARG A 252 9.42 21.56 -5.99
C ARG A 252 8.18 22.34 -6.43
N THR A 253 7.97 22.41 -7.73
CA THR A 253 6.78 23.01 -8.32
C THR A 253 5.76 21.92 -8.64
N ALA A 254 4.53 22.09 -8.17
CA ALA A 254 3.44 21.18 -8.51
C ALA A 254 3.03 21.36 -9.99
N LYS A 255 2.73 20.27 -10.69
CA LYS A 255 2.28 20.26 -12.09
C LYS A 255 0.90 20.92 -12.29
N ALA A 256 0.07 20.93 -11.25
CA ALA A 256 -1.27 21.55 -11.26
C ALA A 256 -1.57 22.14 -9.87
N PRO A 257 -0.92 23.27 -9.49
CA PRO A 257 -0.99 23.83 -8.14
C PRO A 257 -2.42 24.21 -7.76
N GLU A 258 -3.18 24.81 -8.68
CA GLU A 258 -4.59 25.18 -8.45
C GLU A 258 -5.47 23.99 -8.03
N VAL A 259 -5.16 22.78 -8.48
CA VAL A 259 -5.92 21.57 -8.15
C VAL A 259 -5.52 21.06 -6.77
N ILE A 260 -4.23 20.83 -6.52
CA ILE A 260 -3.76 20.26 -5.25
C ILE A 260 -3.99 21.23 -4.09
N GLU A 261 -3.78 22.53 -4.28
CA GLU A 261 -3.96 23.53 -3.23
C GLU A 261 -5.44 23.69 -2.86
N THR A 262 -6.32 23.78 -3.87
CA THR A 262 -7.77 23.85 -3.62
C THR A 262 -8.28 22.59 -2.94
N LEU A 263 -7.86 21.40 -3.40
CA LEU A 263 -8.32 20.15 -2.83
C LEU A 263 -7.79 19.94 -1.40
N ALA A 264 -6.54 20.32 -1.12
CA ALA A 264 -5.95 20.29 0.21
C ALA A 264 -6.66 21.25 1.18
N ASP A 265 -6.93 22.49 0.77
CA ASP A 265 -7.65 23.49 1.58
C ASP A 265 -9.07 23.02 1.93
N GLN A 266 -9.83 22.53 0.94
CA GLN A 266 -11.18 22.04 1.16
C GLN A 266 -11.20 20.78 2.05
N TRP A 267 -10.26 19.85 1.83
CA TRP A 267 -10.16 18.64 2.63
C TRP A 267 -9.82 18.95 4.09
N GLN A 268 -8.90 19.87 4.31
CA GLN A 268 -8.54 20.35 5.63
C GLN A 268 -9.73 21.02 6.34
N LYS A 269 -10.43 21.94 5.67
CA LYS A 269 -11.65 22.59 6.21
C LYS A 269 -12.76 21.58 6.51
N GLY A 270 -12.83 20.50 5.73
CA GLY A 270 -13.72 19.36 5.93
C GLY A 270 -13.30 18.42 7.07
N GLY A 271 -12.29 18.76 7.87
CA GLY A 271 -11.86 17.95 9.01
C GLY A 271 -11.14 16.66 8.60
N TYR A 272 -10.40 16.68 7.49
CA TYR A 272 -9.57 15.57 7.01
C TYR A 272 -10.35 14.25 6.77
N ASP A 273 -11.61 14.35 6.32
CA ASP A 273 -12.46 13.20 5.99
C ASP A 273 -11.91 12.43 4.77
N ILE A 274 -11.45 11.21 5.02
CA ILE A 274 -10.79 10.38 4.01
C ILE A 274 -11.78 9.90 2.94
N ARG A 275 -12.99 9.48 3.34
CA ARG A 275 -14.01 9.05 2.38
C ARG A 275 -14.46 10.20 1.51
N TRP A 276 -14.61 11.40 2.06
CA TRP A 276 -14.91 12.60 1.29
C TRP A 276 -13.85 12.84 0.22
N LEU A 277 -12.56 12.80 0.57
CA LEU A 277 -11.48 13.05 -0.39
C LEU A 277 -11.50 12.03 -1.54
N LEU A 278 -11.59 10.74 -1.20
CA LEU A 278 -11.62 9.66 -2.19
C LEU A 278 -12.86 9.76 -3.07
N ARG A 279 -14.03 10.07 -2.49
CA ARG A 279 -15.28 10.29 -3.24
C ARG A 279 -15.14 11.47 -4.20
N THR A 280 -14.54 12.57 -3.75
CA THR A 280 -14.32 13.78 -4.55
C THR A 280 -13.42 13.48 -5.75
N ILE A 281 -12.25 12.85 -5.53
CA ILE A 281 -11.33 12.47 -6.61
C ILE A 281 -12.02 11.54 -7.61
N MET A 282 -12.67 10.48 -7.11
CA MET A 282 -13.35 9.51 -7.96
C MET A 282 -14.58 10.10 -8.68
N GLY A 283 -15.17 11.16 -8.17
CA GLY A 283 -16.30 11.88 -8.78
C GLY A 283 -15.89 12.81 -9.93
N THR A 284 -14.60 13.11 -10.09
CA THR A 284 -14.11 13.98 -11.16
C THR A 284 -14.28 13.37 -12.55
N GLU A 285 -14.44 14.21 -13.57
CA GLU A 285 -14.39 13.74 -14.96
C GLU A 285 -13.05 13.09 -15.30
N ALA A 286 -11.94 13.62 -14.77
CA ALA A 286 -10.61 13.06 -14.98
C ALA A 286 -10.55 11.58 -14.57
N TYR A 287 -11.05 11.24 -13.37
CA TYR A 287 -11.09 9.86 -12.90
C TYR A 287 -12.05 8.97 -13.71
N GLN A 288 -13.17 9.54 -14.18
CA GLN A 288 -14.25 8.82 -14.87
C GLN A 288 -14.01 8.63 -16.38
N ARG A 289 -12.99 9.29 -16.95
CA ARG A 289 -12.55 9.10 -18.33
C ARG A 289 -11.84 7.75 -18.48
N ARG A 290 -11.79 7.27 -19.73
CA ARG A 290 -11.01 6.08 -20.09
C ARG A 290 -9.54 6.30 -19.76
N VAL A 291 -8.87 5.25 -19.26
CA VAL A 291 -7.43 5.27 -19.04
C VAL A 291 -6.71 5.62 -20.34
N ARG A 292 -5.75 6.54 -20.27
CA ARG A 292 -5.02 7.03 -21.44
C ARG A 292 -3.80 6.17 -21.75
N ALA A 293 -3.45 6.11 -23.03
CA ALA A 293 -2.15 5.60 -23.46
C ALA A 293 -1.13 6.74 -23.39
N THR A 294 -0.11 6.60 -22.56
CA THR A 294 0.97 7.59 -22.35
C THR A 294 1.84 7.84 -23.59
N THR A 295 1.74 6.96 -24.59
CA THR A 295 2.48 7.07 -25.86
C THR A 295 1.93 8.13 -26.82
N THR A 296 0.75 8.69 -26.55
CA THR A 296 0.10 9.69 -27.42
C THR A 296 0.27 11.11 -26.88
N ALA A 297 0.17 12.14 -27.73
CA ALA A 297 0.25 13.54 -27.28
C ALA A 297 -0.84 13.88 -26.23
N ALA A 298 -2.08 13.44 -26.45
CA ALA A 298 -3.16 13.57 -25.47
C ALA A 298 -2.90 12.77 -24.17
N GLY A 299 -2.18 11.64 -24.28
CA GLY A 299 -1.72 10.85 -23.13
C GLY A 299 -0.63 11.52 -22.30
N LYS A 300 0.08 12.50 -22.85
CA LYS A 300 1.13 13.29 -22.17
C LYS A 300 0.59 14.52 -21.43
N THR A 301 -0.66 14.92 -21.68
CA THR A 301 -1.28 16.04 -20.98
C THR A 301 -1.54 15.67 -19.53
N ALA A 302 -0.81 16.22 -18.56
CA ALA A 302 -0.94 15.88 -17.13
C ALA A 302 -2.41 15.87 -16.66
N PHE A 303 -2.78 14.86 -15.86
CA PHE A 303 -4.10 14.73 -15.23
C PHE A 303 -5.34 14.67 -16.14
N ALA A 304 -5.18 14.52 -17.46
CA ALA A 304 -6.30 14.43 -18.40
C ALA A 304 -7.22 13.22 -18.15
N SER A 305 -6.65 12.09 -17.72
CA SER A 305 -7.34 10.91 -17.20
C SER A 305 -6.37 10.04 -16.41
N ASN A 306 -6.86 8.93 -15.84
CA ASN A 306 -6.03 7.96 -15.14
C ASN A 306 -4.93 7.38 -16.06
N CYS A 307 -3.75 7.15 -15.50
CA CYS A 307 -2.67 6.38 -16.09
C CYS A 307 -2.79 4.89 -15.71
N PRO A 308 -2.29 3.98 -16.57
CA PRO A 308 -2.09 2.60 -16.16
C PRO A 308 -1.20 2.53 -14.91
N SER A 309 -1.63 1.78 -13.90
CA SER A 309 -0.86 1.57 -12.67
C SER A 309 -0.90 0.11 -12.29
N ARG A 310 0.22 -0.45 -11.81
CA ARG A 310 0.22 -1.85 -11.39
C ARG A 310 -0.63 -2.03 -10.14
N LEU A 311 -1.35 -3.14 -10.10
CA LEU A 311 -2.05 -3.59 -8.91
C LEU A 311 -1.04 -3.97 -7.81
N ARG A 312 -1.40 -3.71 -6.56
CA ARG A 312 -0.61 -4.17 -5.42
C ARG A 312 -0.69 -5.69 -5.28
N SER A 313 0.23 -6.26 -4.50
CA SER A 313 0.26 -7.72 -4.29
C SER A 313 -1.05 -8.28 -3.73
N ASP A 314 -1.68 -7.57 -2.79
CA ASP A 314 -2.99 -7.94 -2.24
C ASP A 314 -4.09 -7.91 -3.32
N GLN A 315 -4.07 -6.93 -4.21
CA GLN A 315 -5.04 -6.83 -5.29
C GLN A 315 -4.84 -7.93 -6.35
N ILE A 316 -3.58 -8.27 -6.68
CA ILE A 316 -3.28 -9.33 -7.65
C ILE A 316 -3.69 -10.70 -7.10
N VAL A 317 -3.43 -11.00 -5.82
CA VAL A 317 -3.84 -12.29 -5.25
C VAL A 317 -5.36 -12.43 -5.18
N GLU A 318 -6.09 -11.37 -4.84
CA GLU A 318 -7.56 -11.36 -4.87
C GLU A 318 -8.08 -11.51 -6.31
N ALA A 319 -7.48 -10.81 -7.28
CA ALA A 319 -7.81 -10.92 -8.70
C ALA A 319 -7.55 -12.35 -9.22
N LEU A 320 -6.44 -12.98 -8.86
CA LEU A 320 -6.14 -14.38 -9.20
C LEU A 320 -7.16 -15.33 -8.57
N SER A 321 -7.53 -15.07 -7.32
CA SER A 321 -8.48 -15.92 -6.61
C SER A 321 -9.86 -15.87 -7.25
N LEU A 322 -10.32 -14.67 -7.60
CA LEU A 322 -11.55 -14.49 -8.37
C LEU A 322 -11.43 -15.10 -9.76
N ALA A 323 -10.36 -14.79 -10.50
CA ALA A 323 -10.15 -15.27 -11.86
C ALA A 323 -10.18 -16.79 -11.90
N LEU A 324 -9.36 -17.47 -11.09
CA LEU A 324 -9.13 -18.93 -11.09
C LEU A 324 -10.09 -19.74 -10.19
N GLY A 325 -10.97 -19.07 -9.45
CA GLY A 325 -11.86 -19.70 -8.48
C GLY A 325 -11.12 -20.42 -7.36
N LEU A 326 -10.03 -19.83 -6.86
CA LEU A 326 -9.21 -20.43 -5.81
C LEU A 326 -10.03 -20.54 -4.51
N PRO A 327 -9.85 -21.62 -3.72
CA PRO A 327 -10.52 -21.76 -2.43
C PRO A 327 -10.09 -20.65 -1.46
N GLU A 328 -11.01 -20.22 -0.60
CA GLU A 328 -10.83 -19.08 0.31
C GLU A 328 -9.63 -19.24 1.27
N ASP A 329 -9.18 -20.47 1.55
CA ASP A 329 -8.06 -20.78 2.44
C ASP A 329 -6.68 -20.36 1.88
N LEU A 330 -6.55 -20.21 0.56
CA LEU A 330 -5.39 -19.58 -0.07
C LEU A 330 -5.37 -18.05 0.08
N VAL A 331 -6.55 -17.47 0.34
CA VAL A 331 -6.81 -16.03 0.40
C VAL A 331 -6.87 -15.54 1.85
N ALA A 332 -7.26 -16.40 2.78
CA ALA A 332 -7.44 -16.05 4.18
C ALA A 332 -6.18 -15.41 4.78
N VAL A 333 -6.35 -14.18 5.27
CA VAL A 333 -5.45 -13.60 6.27
C VAL A 333 -5.55 -14.52 7.49
N PRO A 334 -4.45 -14.96 8.12
CA PRO A 334 -4.53 -15.65 9.39
C PRO A 334 -5.01 -14.65 10.45
N THR A 335 -6.30 -14.40 10.51
CA THR A 335 -6.94 -13.74 11.62
C THR A 335 -6.94 -14.72 12.78
N ALA A 336 -6.17 -14.39 13.82
CA ALA A 336 -6.22 -15.01 15.14
C ALA A 336 -5.78 -16.50 15.30
N ALA A 337 -5.11 -17.13 14.34
CA ALA A 337 -4.72 -18.55 14.45
C ALA A 337 -3.38 -18.83 15.18
N LEU A 338 -2.65 -17.81 15.66
CA LEU A 338 -1.37 -18.03 16.36
C LEU A 338 -1.52 -18.44 17.84
N ASN A 339 -2.74 -18.55 18.38
CA ASN A 339 -2.98 -18.87 19.79
C ASN A 339 -3.61 -20.25 20.07
N ARG A 340 -3.75 -21.15 19.09
CA ARG A 340 -4.20 -22.52 19.36
C ARG A 340 -3.07 -23.52 19.16
N GLY A 341 -2.64 -24.12 20.27
CA GLY A 341 -1.78 -25.29 20.27
C GLY A 341 -2.38 -26.44 19.45
N PRO A 342 -1.56 -27.44 19.06
CA PRO A 342 -1.96 -28.44 18.09
C PRO A 342 -2.87 -29.48 18.73
N GLU A 343 -4.18 -29.37 18.51
CA GLU A 343 -5.10 -30.49 18.68
C GLU A 343 -5.95 -30.66 17.41
N GLY A 344 -5.90 -31.86 16.82
CA GLY A 344 -6.75 -32.27 15.70
C GLY A 344 -5.98 -32.80 14.49
N LYS A 345 -5.74 -34.11 14.47
CA LYS A 345 -5.31 -34.84 13.26
C LYS A 345 -6.48 -34.93 12.28
N ASN A 346 -6.63 -33.94 11.41
CA ASN A 346 -7.32 -34.12 10.13
C ASN A 346 -6.65 -33.22 9.07
N LYS A 347 -5.86 -33.85 8.19
CA LYS A 347 -5.23 -33.17 7.05
C LYS A 347 -6.22 -33.10 5.89
N PRO A 348 -6.60 -31.91 5.39
CA PRO A 348 -7.26 -31.81 4.10
C PRO A 348 -6.26 -32.20 3.01
N GLN A 349 -6.59 -33.19 2.17
CA GLN A 349 -5.70 -33.71 1.13
C GLN A 349 -5.42 -32.72 -0.02
N ASN A 350 -6.14 -31.59 -0.11
CA ASN A 350 -5.99 -30.60 -1.17
C ASN A 350 -4.89 -29.53 -0.94
N GLY A 351 -4.24 -29.50 0.22
CA GLY A 351 -3.25 -28.46 0.59
C GLY A 351 -1.83 -28.66 0.02
N LYS A 352 -1.50 -29.81 -0.59
CA LYS A 352 -0.11 -30.10 -1.02
C LYS A 352 0.39 -29.23 -2.18
N LYS A 353 -0.50 -28.80 -3.09
CA LYS A 353 -0.12 -28.07 -4.31
C LYS A 353 0.08 -26.57 -4.10
N ALA A 354 -0.69 -25.97 -3.17
CA ALA A 354 -0.50 -24.60 -2.69
C ALA A 354 0.89 -24.39 -2.05
N VAL A 355 1.35 -25.40 -1.31
CA VAL A 355 2.67 -25.40 -0.63
C VAL A 355 3.83 -25.40 -1.64
N GLU A 356 3.63 -25.99 -2.83
CA GLU A 356 4.64 -26.04 -3.88
C GLU A 356 4.78 -24.67 -4.60
N SER A 357 3.66 -23.98 -4.85
CA SER A 357 3.67 -22.59 -5.34
C SER A 357 4.28 -21.63 -4.32
N ALA A 358 4.00 -21.83 -3.02
CA ALA A 358 4.64 -21.08 -1.94
C ALA A 358 6.16 -21.35 -1.85
N ARG A 359 6.62 -22.57 -2.18
CA ARG A 359 8.05 -22.90 -2.26
C ARG A 359 8.75 -22.18 -3.40
N LEU A 360 8.14 -22.10 -4.59
CA LEU A 360 8.67 -21.33 -5.73
C LEU A 360 8.76 -19.83 -5.41
N ALA A 361 7.70 -19.26 -4.82
CA ALA A 361 7.70 -17.86 -4.38
C ALA A 361 8.74 -17.60 -3.27
N SER A 362 8.92 -18.54 -2.33
CA SER A 362 9.94 -18.47 -1.28
C SER A 362 11.37 -18.64 -1.80
N ALA A 363 11.57 -19.35 -2.92
CA ALA A 363 12.89 -19.50 -3.56
C ALA A 363 13.28 -18.23 -4.34
N ALA A 364 12.31 -17.58 -5.00
CA ALA A 364 12.51 -16.34 -5.72
C ALA A 364 12.66 -15.11 -4.80
N ALA A 365 12.04 -15.11 -3.61
CA ALA A 365 12.10 -14.02 -2.64
C ALA A 365 13.36 -14.05 -1.74
N GLN A 366 14.44 -14.73 -2.14
CA GLN A 366 15.69 -14.79 -1.37
C GLN A 366 16.51 -13.48 -1.47
N GLY A 367 15.95 -12.40 -0.92
CA GLY A 367 16.72 -11.27 -0.42
C GLY A 367 17.17 -11.53 1.03
N LYS A 368 18.38 -11.10 1.40
CA LYS A 368 18.96 -11.27 2.75
C LYS A 368 17.95 -10.79 3.82
N GLY A 369 17.35 -11.73 4.56
CA GLY A 369 16.43 -11.47 5.67
C GLY A 369 14.97 -11.89 5.46
N GLN A 370 14.48 -11.99 4.21
CA GLN A 370 13.05 -12.25 3.96
C GLN A 370 12.67 -13.74 4.07
N GLY A 371 13.57 -14.67 3.75
CA GLY A 371 13.27 -16.11 3.65
C GLY A 371 12.79 -16.82 4.92
N LYS A 372 12.99 -16.24 6.12
CA LYS A 372 12.44 -16.78 7.39
C LYS A 372 11.00 -16.31 7.65
N ALA A 373 10.65 -15.07 7.28
CA ALA A 373 9.30 -14.53 7.44
C ALA A 373 8.29 -15.21 6.49
N THR A 374 8.75 -15.58 5.29
CA THR A 374 7.95 -16.31 4.29
C THR A 374 7.48 -17.69 4.78
N ARG A 375 8.29 -18.37 5.61
CA ARG A 375 7.94 -19.71 6.14
C ARG A 375 6.86 -19.68 7.23
N LEU A 376 6.74 -18.56 7.96
CA LEU A 376 5.77 -18.40 9.05
C LEU A 376 4.41 -17.84 8.58
N GLY A 377 4.37 -17.10 7.46
CA GLY A 377 3.17 -16.41 6.98
C GLY A 377 2.33 -17.13 5.90
N GLY A 378 2.68 -18.36 5.54
CA GLY A 378 1.92 -19.16 4.57
C GLY A 378 1.98 -18.68 3.10
N PRO A 379 1.13 -19.25 2.22
CA PRO A 379 1.15 -18.96 0.78
C PRO A 379 0.93 -17.48 0.42
N ARG A 380 0.03 -16.77 1.13
CA ARG A 380 -0.24 -15.35 0.90
C ARG A 380 0.97 -14.47 1.25
N ALA A 381 1.67 -14.75 2.35
CA ALA A 381 2.90 -14.02 2.68
C ALA A 381 4.02 -14.26 1.65
N ALA A 382 4.12 -15.49 1.13
CA ALA A 382 5.05 -15.81 0.04
C ALA A 382 4.72 -15.05 -1.24
N PHE A 383 3.44 -14.98 -1.59
CA PHE A 383 2.97 -14.19 -2.73
C PHE A 383 3.28 -12.70 -2.54
N ASN A 384 2.97 -12.14 -1.38
CA ASN A 384 3.22 -10.72 -1.08
C ASN A 384 4.72 -10.39 -1.06
N ALA A 385 5.59 -11.33 -0.69
CA ALA A 385 7.04 -11.13 -0.80
C ALA A 385 7.52 -11.10 -2.27
N LEU A 386 6.90 -11.90 -3.14
CA LEU A 386 7.26 -11.96 -4.57
C LEU A 386 6.66 -10.81 -5.39
N PHE A 387 5.42 -10.42 -5.10
CA PHE A 387 4.65 -9.43 -5.88
C PHE A 387 4.58 -8.05 -5.22
N GLY A 388 5.08 -7.90 -3.98
CA GLY A 388 5.08 -6.64 -3.25
C GLY A 388 5.97 -5.59 -3.93
N ILE A 389 5.47 -4.35 -3.97
CA ILE A 389 6.18 -3.18 -4.51
C ILE A 389 5.93 -2.02 -3.56
N ASP A 390 6.95 -1.19 -3.37
CA ASP A 390 6.85 0.05 -2.63
C ASP A 390 5.81 1.00 -3.27
N PRO A 391 4.74 1.38 -2.56
CA PRO A 391 3.71 2.30 -3.05
C PRO A 391 4.21 3.72 -3.36
N SER A 392 5.47 4.04 -3.05
CA SER A 392 6.11 5.33 -3.35
C SER A 392 6.88 5.36 -4.69
N ILE A 393 7.10 4.20 -5.33
CA ILE A 393 7.85 4.13 -6.60
C ILE A 393 6.93 4.46 -7.79
N PRO A 394 7.35 5.34 -8.73
CA PRO A 394 6.58 5.68 -9.93
C PRO A 394 6.12 4.47 -10.76
N ASN A 395 4.96 4.60 -11.42
CA ASN A 395 4.33 3.50 -12.15
C ASN A 395 5.05 3.12 -13.46
N ASP A 396 5.88 4.02 -14.00
CA ASP A 396 6.54 3.84 -15.29
C ASP A 396 7.64 2.75 -15.25
N ASP A 397 8.11 2.39 -14.05
CA ASP A 397 9.12 1.34 -13.81
C ASP A 397 8.52 -0.06 -13.65
N VAL A 398 7.21 -0.21 -13.79
CA VAL A 398 6.49 -1.37 -13.29
C VAL A 398 6.22 -2.42 -14.39
N MET A 399 7.29 -2.80 -15.09
CA MET A 399 7.36 -4.12 -15.72
C MET A 399 7.53 -5.14 -14.60
N GLY A 400 6.60 -6.10 -14.48
CA GLY A 400 6.74 -7.19 -13.50
C GLY A 400 8.10 -7.88 -13.65
N THR A 401 8.64 -8.40 -12.55
CA THR A 401 9.95 -9.05 -12.59
C THR A 401 9.88 -10.38 -13.35
N ILE A 402 11.01 -10.85 -13.92
CA ILE A 402 11.08 -12.18 -14.55
C ILE A 402 10.52 -13.28 -13.62
N PRO A 403 10.88 -13.32 -12.32
CA PRO A 403 10.27 -14.27 -11.38
C PRO A 403 8.74 -14.14 -11.24
N GLN A 404 8.17 -12.94 -11.26
CA GLN A 404 6.72 -12.73 -11.20
C GLN A 404 6.05 -13.28 -12.47
N ALA A 405 6.62 -13.01 -13.65
CA ALA A 405 6.11 -13.53 -14.92
C ALA A 405 6.19 -15.07 -14.97
N LEU A 406 7.33 -15.66 -14.58
CA LEU A 406 7.50 -17.11 -14.52
C LEU A 406 6.55 -17.78 -13.52
N PHE A 407 6.25 -17.12 -12.40
CA PHE A 407 5.26 -17.61 -11.44
C PHE A 407 3.86 -17.70 -12.06
N LEU A 408 3.43 -16.68 -12.82
CA LEU A 408 2.12 -16.69 -13.47
C LEU A 408 2.07 -17.68 -14.65
N MET A 409 3.11 -17.71 -15.47
CA MET A 409 3.14 -18.54 -16.68
C MET A 409 3.24 -20.03 -16.37
N ASN A 410 4.10 -20.41 -15.42
CA ASN A 410 4.48 -21.80 -15.15
C ASN A 410 3.99 -22.33 -13.80
N GLY A 411 3.36 -21.47 -12.99
CA GLY A 411 2.89 -21.86 -11.67
C GLY A 411 1.84 -22.97 -11.76
N PRO A 412 1.95 -24.08 -10.99
CA PRO A 412 0.97 -25.16 -11.04
C PRO A 412 -0.42 -24.68 -10.62
N MET A 413 -0.52 -23.60 -9.85
CA MET A 413 -1.78 -22.95 -9.51
C MET A 413 -2.50 -22.41 -10.75
N VAL A 414 -1.80 -21.68 -11.63
CA VAL A 414 -2.40 -21.12 -12.85
C VAL A 414 -2.70 -22.24 -13.83
N HIS A 415 -1.69 -23.06 -14.16
CA HIS A 415 -1.82 -24.13 -15.16
C HIS A 415 -2.97 -25.11 -14.87
N ASN A 416 -3.12 -25.57 -13.62
CA ASN A 416 -4.18 -26.53 -13.28
C ASN A 416 -5.58 -25.90 -13.24
N ARG A 417 -5.67 -24.58 -13.03
CA ARG A 417 -6.95 -23.88 -12.86
C ARG A 417 -7.45 -23.24 -14.14
N THR A 418 -6.57 -23.02 -15.13
CA THR A 418 -6.96 -22.59 -16.46
C THR A 418 -7.55 -23.72 -17.31
N GLN A 419 -7.35 -24.98 -16.92
CA GLN A 419 -7.90 -26.13 -17.63
C GLN A 419 -9.42 -26.24 -17.48
N ALA A 420 -10.12 -26.62 -18.55
CA ALA A 420 -11.56 -26.85 -18.56
C ALA A 420 -11.86 -28.25 -18.03
N ARG A 421 -12.17 -28.35 -16.75
CA ARG A 421 -12.52 -29.60 -16.07
C ARG A 421 -13.75 -29.38 -15.20
N PRO A 422 -14.52 -30.43 -14.85
CA PRO A 422 -15.59 -30.30 -13.86
C PRO A 422 -15.08 -29.65 -12.57
N GLY A 423 -15.77 -28.62 -12.10
CA GLY A 423 -15.39 -27.85 -10.91
C GLY A 423 -14.31 -26.78 -11.12
N THR A 424 -13.88 -26.53 -12.36
CA THR A 424 -13.09 -25.33 -12.70
C THR A 424 -13.98 -24.24 -13.30
N VAL A 425 -13.53 -23.00 -13.14
CA VAL A 425 -14.19 -21.82 -13.70
C VAL A 425 -14.43 -21.96 -15.20
N LEU A 426 -13.42 -22.42 -15.94
CA LEU A 426 -13.55 -22.55 -17.38
C LEU A 426 -14.52 -23.68 -17.75
N GLY A 427 -14.48 -24.81 -17.03
CA GLY A 427 -15.43 -25.89 -17.23
C GLY A 427 -16.88 -25.43 -17.06
N GLU A 428 -17.16 -24.64 -16.02
CA GLU A 428 -18.49 -24.06 -15.78
C GLU A 428 -18.91 -23.08 -16.88
N ILE A 429 -18.01 -22.20 -17.33
CA ILE A 429 -18.31 -21.24 -18.40
C ILE A 429 -18.62 -21.98 -19.71
N LEU A 430 -17.82 -22.97 -20.09
CA LEU A 430 -18.01 -23.70 -21.35
C LEU A 430 -19.25 -24.59 -21.35
N ALA A 431 -19.68 -25.06 -20.17
CA ALA A 431 -20.90 -25.85 -20.00
C ALA A 431 -22.18 -25.00 -20.00
N THR A 432 -22.11 -23.72 -19.61
CA THR A 432 -23.28 -22.85 -19.43
C THR A 432 -23.45 -21.80 -20.52
N ALA A 433 -22.38 -21.43 -21.22
CA ALA A 433 -22.44 -20.44 -22.29
C ALA A 433 -23.19 -20.98 -23.53
N PRO A 434 -24.14 -20.21 -24.10
CA PRO A 434 -24.91 -20.63 -25.28
C PRO A 434 -24.07 -20.71 -26.57
N ASP A 435 -22.99 -19.93 -26.65
CA ASP A 435 -22.08 -19.87 -27.79
C ASP A 435 -20.67 -19.42 -27.37
N ASP A 436 -19.73 -19.46 -28.31
CA ASP A 436 -18.34 -19.07 -28.06
C ASP A 436 -18.16 -17.58 -27.77
N ARG A 437 -19.05 -16.73 -28.30
CA ARG A 437 -19.01 -15.30 -28.03
C ARG A 437 -19.39 -15.01 -26.58
N ALA A 438 -20.39 -15.72 -26.05
CA ALA A 438 -20.83 -15.64 -24.67
C ALA A 438 -19.78 -16.20 -23.71
N ALA A 439 -19.14 -17.33 -24.06
CA ALA A 439 -18.04 -17.88 -23.28
C ALA A 439 -16.85 -16.91 -23.21
N LEU A 440 -16.48 -16.30 -24.35
CA LEU A 440 -15.42 -15.31 -24.42
C LEU A 440 -15.75 -14.07 -23.58
N ASN A 441 -16.99 -13.56 -23.67
CA ASN A 441 -17.43 -12.43 -22.85
C ASN A 441 -17.39 -12.74 -21.35
N ALA A 442 -17.80 -13.95 -20.95
CA ALA A 442 -17.77 -14.38 -19.54
C ALA A 442 -16.33 -14.46 -19.00
N LEU A 443 -15.39 -15.01 -19.78
CA LEU A 443 -13.97 -15.06 -19.42
C LEU A 443 -13.37 -13.66 -19.26
N TYR A 444 -13.54 -12.79 -20.26
CA TYR A 444 -13.03 -11.42 -20.21
C TYR A 444 -13.61 -10.63 -19.02
N LEU A 445 -14.92 -10.76 -18.76
CA LEU A 445 -15.55 -10.09 -17.62
C LEU A 445 -15.02 -10.60 -16.28
N ARG A 446 -14.73 -11.90 -16.19
CA ARG A 446 -14.20 -12.49 -14.96
C ARG A 446 -12.74 -12.12 -14.72
N VAL A 447 -11.91 -12.10 -15.76
CA VAL A 447 -10.46 -11.89 -15.64
C VAL A 447 -10.08 -10.42 -15.67
N LEU A 448 -10.68 -9.63 -16.56
CA LEU A 448 -10.32 -8.23 -16.81
C LEU A 448 -11.43 -7.24 -16.44
N SER A 449 -12.56 -7.69 -15.88
CA SER A 449 -13.68 -6.83 -15.48
C SER A 449 -14.28 -5.97 -16.61
N ARG A 450 -14.13 -6.39 -17.87
CA ARG A 450 -14.70 -5.75 -19.05
C ARG A 450 -15.03 -6.77 -20.13
N GLN A 451 -15.73 -6.35 -21.18
CA GLN A 451 -15.90 -7.17 -22.38
C GLN A 451 -14.69 -7.04 -23.32
N PRO A 452 -14.44 -8.05 -24.19
CA PRO A 452 -13.43 -7.94 -25.24
C PRO A 452 -13.84 -6.89 -26.27
N ASN A 453 -12.89 -6.08 -26.72
CA ASN A 453 -13.09 -5.15 -27.82
C ASN A 453 -13.06 -5.87 -29.17
N ALA A 454 -13.48 -5.19 -30.25
CA ALA A 454 -13.60 -5.78 -31.59
C ALA A 454 -12.33 -6.50 -32.09
N LYS A 455 -11.14 -5.93 -31.86
CA LYS A 455 -9.86 -6.52 -32.28
C LYS A 455 -9.52 -7.78 -31.48
N GLU A 456 -9.85 -7.78 -30.19
CA GLU A 456 -9.67 -8.95 -29.34
C GLU A 456 -10.61 -10.10 -29.74
N VAL A 457 -11.85 -9.77 -30.13
CA VAL A 457 -12.78 -10.76 -30.70
C VAL A 457 -12.18 -11.40 -31.94
N GLU A 458 -11.73 -10.57 -32.88
CA GLU A 458 -11.14 -11.02 -34.14
C GLU A 458 -9.92 -11.93 -33.90
N ALA A 459 -9.00 -11.52 -33.02
CA ALA A 459 -7.82 -12.31 -32.67
C ALA A 459 -8.18 -13.65 -32.03
N CYS A 460 -9.15 -13.66 -31.10
CA CYS A 460 -9.62 -14.89 -30.47
C CYS A 460 -10.29 -15.81 -31.49
N THR A 461 -11.19 -15.28 -32.34
CA THR A 461 -11.87 -16.03 -33.41
C THR A 461 -10.85 -16.64 -34.39
N ALA A 462 -9.82 -15.89 -34.77
CA ALA A 462 -8.75 -16.39 -35.63
C ALA A 462 -7.94 -17.51 -34.96
N HIS A 463 -7.71 -17.45 -33.64
CA HIS A 463 -7.08 -18.53 -32.88
C HIS A 463 -7.97 -19.78 -32.84
N MET A 464 -9.29 -19.62 -32.67
CA MET A 464 -10.24 -20.73 -32.69
C MET A 464 -10.18 -21.51 -34.01
N GLY A 465 -10.02 -20.80 -35.13
CA GLY A 465 -9.87 -21.41 -36.45
C GLY A 465 -8.57 -22.20 -36.66
N LYS A 466 -7.55 -22.02 -35.81
CA LYS A 466 -6.25 -22.69 -35.93
C LYS A 466 -6.11 -23.96 -35.08
N VAL A 467 -6.56 -23.92 -33.83
CA VAL A 467 -6.28 -24.98 -32.83
C VAL A 467 -7.25 -26.18 -32.94
N GLY A 468 -8.37 -26.05 -33.64
CA GLY A 468 -9.27 -27.17 -33.99
C GLY A 468 -10.08 -27.77 -32.82
N HIS A 469 -9.56 -27.71 -31.59
CA HIS A 469 -10.26 -28.16 -30.38
C HIS A 469 -10.75 -26.97 -29.55
N ARG A 470 -12.08 -26.83 -29.44
CA ARG A 470 -12.74 -25.74 -28.70
C ARG A 470 -12.23 -25.58 -27.26
N VAL A 471 -12.04 -26.67 -26.54
CA VAL A 471 -11.58 -26.63 -25.14
C VAL A 471 -10.19 -26.00 -25.04
N GLU A 472 -9.24 -26.50 -25.83
CA GLU A 472 -7.86 -26.04 -25.85
C GLU A 472 -7.75 -24.55 -26.20
N VAL A 473 -8.53 -24.09 -27.19
CA VAL A 473 -8.65 -22.67 -27.55
C VAL A 473 -8.99 -21.79 -26.35
N PHE A 474 -9.97 -22.20 -25.55
CA PHE A 474 -10.40 -21.40 -24.41
C PHE A 474 -9.46 -21.53 -23.20
N GLU A 475 -8.77 -22.66 -23.04
CA GLU A 475 -7.67 -22.80 -22.08
C GLU A 475 -6.52 -21.82 -22.41
N ASP A 476 -6.14 -21.73 -23.69
CA ASP A 476 -5.13 -20.79 -24.20
C ASP A 476 -5.54 -19.34 -23.96
N ILE A 477 -6.77 -18.97 -24.35
CA ILE A 477 -7.28 -17.61 -24.17
C ILE A 477 -7.28 -17.27 -22.68
N TYR A 478 -7.76 -18.17 -21.83
CA TYR A 478 -7.84 -17.93 -20.39
C TYR A 478 -6.45 -17.77 -19.77
N TRP A 479 -5.50 -18.63 -20.14
CA TRP A 479 -4.10 -18.50 -19.73
C TRP A 479 -3.48 -17.18 -20.21
N ALA A 480 -3.73 -16.78 -21.47
CA ALA A 480 -3.22 -15.54 -22.04
C ALA A 480 -3.78 -14.30 -21.34
N LEU A 481 -5.06 -14.31 -20.95
CA LEU A 481 -5.66 -13.20 -20.19
C LEU A 481 -5.01 -13.02 -18.83
N ILE A 482 -4.79 -14.12 -18.08
CA ILE A 482 -4.16 -14.07 -16.75
C ILE A 482 -2.70 -13.59 -16.83
N ASN A 483 -2.00 -13.94 -17.91
CA ASN A 483 -0.61 -13.55 -18.12
C ASN A 483 -0.47 -12.21 -18.86
N SER A 484 -1.57 -11.50 -19.12
CA SER A 484 -1.54 -10.20 -19.77
C SER A 484 -1.04 -9.10 -18.82
N THR A 485 -0.43 -8.06 -19.40
CA THR A 485 -0.06 -6.85 -18.63
C THR A 485 -1.28 -6.17 -18.02
N GLU A 486 -2.44 -6.29 -18.65
CA GLU A 486 -3.70 -5.75 -18.15
C GLU A 486 -4.18 -6.45 -16.89
N PHE A 487 -3.96 -7.75 -16.73
CA PHE A 487 -4.39 -8.47 -15.53
C PHE A 487 -3.73 -7.96 -14.25
N VAL A 488 -2.46 -7.54 -14.35
CA VAL A 488 -1.69 -7.00 -13.22
C VAL A 488 -1.72 -5.49 -13.13
N SER A 489 -2.48 -4.80 -13.99
CA SER A 489 -2.58 -3.34 -13.99
C SER A 489 -4.01 -2.84 -14.04
N ARG A 490 -4.26 -1.66 -13.47
CA ARG A 490 -5.51 -0.95 -13.66
C ARG A 490 -5.46 -0.24 -15.01
N ARG A 491 -6.32 -0.63 -15.96
CA ARG A 491 -6.45 -0.04 -17.30
C ARG A 491 -7.90 0.27 -17.67
#